data_AF-X6JAU1-F1
#
_entry.id   AF-X6JAU1-F1
#
_cell.length_a   1.000
_cell.length_b   1.000
_cell.length_c   1.000
_cell.angle_alpha   90.00
_cell.angle_beta   90.00
_cell.angle_gamma   90.00
#
_symmetry.space_group_name_H-M   'P 1'
#
loop_
_entity.id
_entity.type
_entity.pdbx_description
1 polymer ?
#
loop_
_entity_poly.entity_id
_entity_poly.type
_entity_poly.pdbx_seq_one_letter_code
_entity_poly.pdbx_strand_id
1 'polypeptide(L)'
;MEDRKSMTVSSICEAEEALLGQWPNKEAAAYRNACRLIAEAKDGSCSPAVAFAAFKAAAIDQRLLQPAKTESGARHVGQVP
;
A
#
# COMPACT_ATOMS: atom_id res chain seq x y z
N MET A 1 -10.21 1.74 -20.91
CA MET A 1 -8.79 1.49 -20.58
C MET A 1 -8.74 1.39 -19.06
N GLU A 2 -8.66 0.14 -18.61
CA GLU A 2 -8.29 -0.36 -17.28
C GLU A 2 -8.79 0.43 -16.07
N ASP A 3 -9.89 -0.05 -15.48
CA ASP A 3 -10.30 0.21 -14.10
C ASP A 3 -9.09 0.11 -13.17
N ARG A 4 -8.50 1.26 -12.83
CA ARG A 4 -7.63 1.40 -11.67
C ARG A 4 -8.48 1.09 -10.44
N LYS A 5 -8.63 -0.19 -10.12
CA LYS A 5 -9.44 -0.68 -9.01
C LYS A 5 -8.71 -0.29 -7.73
N SER A 6 -9.11 0.82 -7.13
CA SER A 6 -8.71 1.19 -5.78
C SER A 6 -9.19 0.07 -4.85
N MET A 7 -8.28 -0.78 -4.37
CA MET A 7 -8.64 -1.90 -3.50
C MET A 7 -8.69 -1.39 -2.05
N THR A 8 -9.89 -1.27 -1.51
CA THR A 8 -10.10 -1.00 -0.08
C THR A 8 -9.91 -2.28 0.70
N VAL A 9 -8.91 -2.29 1.56
CA VAL A 9 -8.55 -3.46 2.34
C VAL A 9 -9.23 -3.38 3.71
N SER A 10 -10.21 -4.23 3.96
CA SER A 10 -11.00 -4.26 5.20
C SER A 10 -10.54 -5.36 6.16
N SER A 11 -9.83 -6.36 5.64
CA SER A 11 -9.39 -7.54 6.37
C SER A 11 -7.99 -7.99 5.95
N ILE A 12 -7.36 -8.84 6.76
CA ILE A 12 -6.01 -9.37 6.52
C ILE A 12 -5.96 -10.23 5.26
N CYS A 13 -7.02 -10.97 4.94
CA CYS A 13 -7.10 -11.71 3.68
C CYS A 13 -7.03 -10.79 2.47
N GLU A 14 -7.80 -9.69 2.46
CA GLU A 14 -7.74 -8.70 1.38
C GLU A 14 -6.37 -8.01 1.30
N ALA A 15 -5.70 -7.82 2.45
CA ALA A 15 -4.39 -7.19 2.51
C ALA A 15 -3.30 -8.09 1.90
N GLU A 16 -3.41 -9.40 2.09
CA GLU A 16 -2.56 -10.39 1.46
C GLU A 16 -2.75 -10.40 -0.06
N GLU A 17 -4.00 -10.44 -0.53
CA GLU A 17 -4.29 -10.37 -1.96
C GLU A 17 -3.77 -9.07 -2.58
N ALA A 18 -3.92 -7.95 -1.87
CA ALA A 18 -3.36 -6.68 -2.29
C ALA A 18 -1.83 -6.73 -2.41
N LEU A 19 -1.14 -7.41 -1.49
CA LEU A 19 0.32 -7.64 -1.57
C LEU A 19 0.71 -8.54 -2.75
N LEU A 20 -0.02 -9.64 -2.96
CA LEU A 20 0.21 -10.55 -4.08
C LEU A 20 -0.06 -9.91 -5.45
N GLY A 21 -0.91 -8.89 -5.49
CA GLY A 21 -1.25 -8.09 -6.66
C GLY A 21 -0.09 -7.28 -7.26
N GLN A 22 -0.44 -6.16 -7.89
CA GLN A 22 0.52 -5.31 -8.60
C GLN A 22 1.21 -4.33 -7.65
N TRP A 23 2.32 -4.77 -7.06
CA TRP A 23 3.30 -3.90 -6.40
C TRP A 23 4.46 -3.60 -7.35
N PRO A 24 4.84 -2.33 -7.54
CA PRO A 24 5.88 -1.93 -8.49
C PRO A 24 7.27 -2.39 -8.06
N ASN A 25 7.54 -2.53 -6.76
CA ASN A 25 8.83 -3.01 -6.27
C ASN A 25 8.67 -4.09 -5.18
N LYS A 26 8.55 -5.35 -5.61
CA LYS A 26 8.41 -6.51 -4.71
C LYS A 26 9.70 -6.86 -3.95
N GLU A 27 10.82 -6.23 -4.28
CA GLU A 27 12.10 -6.45 -3.60
C GLU A 27 12.31 -5.52 -2.41
N ALA A 28 11.49 -4.47 -2.29
CA ALA A 28 11.58 -3.52 -1.20
C ALA A 28 11.48 -4.22 0.16
N ALA A 29 12.36 -3.83 1.09
CA ALA A 29 12.33 -4.36 2.45
C ALA A 29 10.97 -4.10 3.12
N ALA A 30 10.34 -2.96 2.86
CA ALA A 30 9.01 -2.64 3.37
C ALA A 30 7.94 -3.63 2.87
N TYR A 31 7.98 -4.00 1.58
CA TYR A 31 7.05 -4.99 1.00
C TYR A 31 7.25 -6.38 1.61
N ARG A 32 8.51 -6.84 1.73
CA ARG A 32 8.81 -8.15 2.32
C ARG A 32 8.37 -8.23 3.79
N ASN A 33 8.56 -7.15 4.55
CA ASN A 33 8.06 -7.05 5.92
C ASN A 33 6.53 -7.07 5.99
N ALA A 34 5.85 -6.31 5.12
CA ALA A 34 4.39 -6.31 5.05
C ALA A 34 3.84 -7.71 4.74
N CYS A 35 4.41 -8.41 3.76
CA CYS A 35 4.02 -9.78 3.41
C CYS A 35 4.18 -10.75 4.58
N ARG A 36 5.30 -10.68 5.30
CA ARG A 36 5.52 -11.53 6.48
C ARG A 36 4.51 -11.25 7.59
N LEU A 37 4.33 -9.98 7.94
CA LEU A 37 3.40 -9.59 9.01
C LEU A 37 1.94 -9.91 8.68
N ILE A 38 1.55 -9.79 7.41
CA ILE A 38 0.21 -10.16 6.95
C ILE A 38 -0.01 -11.67 7.04
N ALA A 39 0.98 -12.48 6.63
CA ALA A 39 0.90 -13.93 6.79
C ALA A 39 0.81 -14.35 8.27
N GLU A 40 1.62 -13.75 9.15
CA GLU A 40 1.57 -14.00 10.60
C GLU A 40 0.24 -13.55 11.22
N ALA A 41 -0.33 -12.43 10.75
CA ALA A 41 -1.64 -11.97 11.20
C ALA A 41 -2.78 -12.86 10.69
N LYS A 42 -2.64 -13.46 9.50
CA LYS A 42 -3.62 -14.39 8.93
C LYS A 42 -3.65 -15.72 9.69
N ASP A 43 -2.49 -16.17 10.14
CA ASP A 43 -2.34 -17.36 11.00
C ASP A 43 -2.88 -17.13 12.43
N GLY A 44 -3.15 -15.87 12.79
CA GLY A 44 -3.57 -15.48 14.14
C GLY A 44 -2.41 -15.28 15.13
N SER A 45 -1.17 -15.32 14.63
CA SER A 45 0.04 -15.16 15.43
C SER A 45 0.45 -13.69 15.64
N CYS A 46 -0.05 -12.76 14.81
CA CYS A 46 0.26 -11.33 14.90
C CYS A 46 -1.00 -10.44 14.90
N SER A 47 -0.90 -9.26 15.53
CA SER A 47 -1.98 -8.28 15.57
C SER A 47 -2.23 -7.68 14.18
N PRO A 48 -3.48 -7.65 13.68
CA PRO A 48 -3.81 -7.09 12.37
C PRO A 48 -3.36 -5.64 12.22
N ALA A 49 -3.39 -4.85 13.30
CA ALA A 49 -2.90 -3.47 13.33
C ALA A 49 -1.43 -3.33 12.92
N VAL A 50 -0.56 -4.26 13.33
CA VAL A 50 0.88 -4.24 12.99
C VAL A 50 1.07 -4.55 11.51
N ALA A 51 0.34 -5.54 11.02
CA ALA A 51 0.41 -5.92 9.61
C ALA A 51 -0.11 -4.80 8.69
N PHE A 52 -1.20 -4.12 9.07
CA PHE A 52 -1.69 -2.93 8.37
C PHE A 52 -0.72 -1.74 8.44
N ALA A 53 0.01 -1.57 9.55
CA ALA A 53 1.00 -0.51 9.66
C ALA A 53 2.17 -0.74 8.68
N ALA A 54 2.68 -1.96 8.59
CA ALA A 54 3.72 -2.33 7.63
C ALA A 54 3.23 -2.24 6.18
N PHE A 55 2.00 -2.70 5.91
CA PHE A 55 1.36 -2.54 4.60
C PHE A 55 1.28 -1.06 4.19
N LYS A 56 0.81 -0.19 5.08
CA LYS A 56 0.81 1.26 4.85
C LYS A 56 2.20 1.79 4.58
N ALA A 57 3.19 1.44 5.40
CA ALA A 57 4.56 1.90 5.23
C ALA A 57 5.11 1.50 3.85
N ALA A 58 4.89 0.25 3.42
CA ALA A 58 5.29 -0.22 2.10
C ALA A 58 4.56 0.54 0.98
N ALA A 59 3.27 0.82 1.15
CA ALA A 59 2.50 1.56 0.17
C ALA A 59 2.92 3.05 0.10
N ILE A 60 3.37 3.66 1.21
CA ILE A 60 3.96 5.02 1.23
C ILE A 60 5.28 5.01 0.47
N ASP A 61 6.15 4.04 0.79
CA ASP A 61 7.50 3.89 0.22
C ASP A 61 7.43 3.76 -1.32
N GLN A 62 6.49 2.96 -1.80
CA GLN A 62 6.28 2.73 -3.23
C GLN A 62 5.30 3.71 -3.89
N ARG A 63 4.87 4.76 -3.16
CA ARG A 63 3.91 5.77 -3.63
C ARG A 63 2.58 5.17 -4.15
N LEU A 64 2.22 4.00 -3.66
CA LEU A 64 0.97 3.29 -3.96
C LEU A 64 -0.23 3.87 -3.22
N LEU A 65 -0.01 4.53 -2.08
CA LEU A 65 -1.07 5.28 -1.43
C LEU A 65 -1.42 6.49 -2.28
N GLN A 66 -2.57 6.41 -2.94
CA GLN A 66 -3.20 7.62 -3.44
C GLN A 66 -3.43 8.52 -2.23
N PRO A 67 -2.94 9.78 -2.24
CA PRO A 67 -3.32 10.72 -1.21
C PRO A 67 -4.85 10.76 -1.22
N ALA A 68 -5.46 10.49 -0.07
CA ALA A 68 -6.88 10.72 0.12
C ALA A 68 -7.14 12.13 -0.41
N LYS A 69 -8.00 12.22 -1.41
CA LYS A 69 -8.17 13.36 -2.31
C LYS A 69 -8.51 14.61 -1.50
N THR A 70 -7.52 15.30 -0.96
CA THR A 70 -7.53 16.74 -0.92
C THR A 70 -7.23 17.14 -2.35
N GLU A 71 -8.30 17.41 -3.08
CA GLU A 71 -8.29 18.33 -4.20
C GLU A 71 -7.37 19.51 -3.89
N SER A 72 -6.16 19.42 -4.39
CA SER A 72 -5.17 20.49 -4.40
C SER A 72 -4.35 20.26 -5.65
N GLY A 73 -4.96 20.60 -6.78
CA GLY A 73 -4.19 21.07 -7.92
C GLY A 73 -3.45 22.33 -7.47
N ALA A 74 -2.21 22.18 -7.03
CA ALA A 74 -1.27 23.27 -6.92
C ALA A 74 0.14 22.70 -6.78
N ARG A 75 0.80 22.58 -7.93
CA ARG A 75 2.18 23.02 -8.22
C ARG A 75 2.81 22.13 -9.28
N HIS A 76 2.39 22.34 -10.52
CA HIS A 76 3.37 22.28 -11.60
C HIS A 76 4.23 23.53 -11.44
N VAL A 77 5.41 23.34 -10.87
CA VAL A 77 6.49 24.33 -10.87
C VAL A 77 7.00 24.38 -12.31
N GLY A 78 6.91 25.55 -12.93
CA GLY A 78 7.29 25.74 -14.32
C GLY A 78 7.05 27.17 -14.79
N GLN A 79 7.52 28.15 -14.00
CA GLN A 79 7.79 29.49 -14.50
C GLN A 79 9.23 29.50 -15.01
N VAL A 80 9.44 29.89 -16.27
CA VAL A 80 10.52 30.76 -16.79
C VAL A 80 10.44 30.82 -18.33
N PRO A 81 10.94 31.88 -18.98
CA PRO A 81 10.72 33.31 -18.77
C PRO A 81 9.74 33.92 -19.79
#